data_AF-A0AAV2MN52-F1
#
_entry.id   AF-A0AAV2MN52-F1
#
_cell.length_a   1.000
_cell.length_b   1.000
_cell.length_c   1.000
_cell.angle_alpha   90.00
_cell.angle_beta   90.00
_cell.angle_gamma   90.00
#
_symmetry.space_group_name_H-M   'P 1'
#
loop_
_entity.id
_entity.type
_entity.pdbx_description
1 polymer ?
#
loop_
_entity_poly.entity_id
_entity_poly.type
_entity_poly.pdbx_seq_one_letter_code
_entity_poly.pdbx_strand_id
1 'polypeptide(L)'
;MSWPVAGTLMIEPTESEDKAEMDRYCDALLAIRQEISDIEEGRMDSRVNPLKMSPHSLACITASSWDRPYSREFAAFPLPYIKPETKFWPSISRIDDIYGDQHLVCTCPPMDAYESPYEEKRASS
;
A
#
# COMPACT_ATOMS: atom_id res chain seq x y z
N MET A 1 -2.29 -8.46 -12.76
CA MET A 1 -1.08 -9.18 -12.27
C MET A 1 -1.28 -10.68 -12.50
N SER A 2 -0.22 -11.50 -12.52
CA SER A 2 -0.29 -12.96 -12.71
C SER A 2 -0.78 -13.45 -14.09
N TRP A 3 -0.49 -12.69 -15.15
CA TRP A 3 -0.74 -13.06 -16.54
C TRP A 3 0.43 -12.58 -17.40
N PRO A 4 0.86 -13.33 -18.44
CA PRO A 4 0.32 -14.61 -18.91
C PRO A 4 0.75 -15.83 -18.09
N VAL A 5 1.70 -15.66 -17.16
CA VAL A 5 2.17 -16.72 -16.28
C VAL A 5 1.72 -16.43 -14.84
N ALA A 6 1.16 -17.44 -14.17
CA ALA A 6 0.72 -17.30 -12.79
C ALA A 6 1.91 -16.95 -11.88
N GLY A 7 1.73 -15.98 -10.98
CA GLY A 7 2.76 -15.55 -10.04
C GLY A 7 3.85 -14.63 -10.62
N THR A 8 3.72 -14.18 -11.87
CA THR A 8 4.66 -13.24 -12.49
C THR A 8 4.07 -11.85 -12.70
N LEU A 9 4.96 -10.87 -12.92
CA LEU A 9 4.62 -9.53 -13.38
C LEU A 9 5.13 -9.37 -14.82
N MET A 10 4.27 -8.87 -15.70
CA MET A 10 4.63 -8.43 -17.05
C MET A 10 4.57 -6.90 -17.05
N ILE A 11 5.67 -6.26 -17.46
CA ILE A 11 5.85 -4.80 -17.37
C ILE A 11 6.01 -4.24 -18.79
N GLU A 12 5.22 -3.22 -19.11
CA GLU A 12 5.28 -2.48 -20.37
C GLU A 12 5.45 -0.99 -20.04
N PRO A 13 6.63 -0.37 -20.29
CA PRO A 13 6.86 1.03 -19.96
C PRO A 13 6.21 2.01 -20.96
N THR A 14 5.89 1.56 -22.17
CA THR A 14 5.53 2.43 -23.32
C THR A 14 6.68 3.38 -23.74
N GLU A 15 6.55 3.98 -24.91
CA GLU A 15 7.50 4.95 -25.46
C GLU A 15 7.38 6.36 -24.86
N SER A 16 6.32 6.63 -24.12
CA SER A 16 6.05 7.96 -23.56
C SER A 16 6.85 8.26 -22.29
N GLU A 17 7.42 7.22 -21.66
CA GLU A 17 8.16 7.35 -20.40
C GLU A 17 9.62 7.70 -20.65
N ASP A 18 10.11 8.69 -19.91
CA ASP A 18 11.52 9.07 -19.98
C ASP A 18 12.42 8.09 -19.19
N LYS A 19 13.73 8.19 -19.42
CA LYS A 19 14.70 7.33 -18.72
C LYS A 19 14.62 7.49 -17.19
N ALA A 20 14.36 8.71 -16.70
CA ALA A 20 14.40 8.98 -15.27
C ALA A 20 13.21 8.32 -14.55
N GLU A 21 12.03 8.25 -15.16
CA GLU A 21 10.88 7.51 -14.62
C GLU A 21 11.13 6.00 -14.64
N MET A 22 11.65 5.48 -15.75
CA MET A 22 12.03 4.06 -15.83
C MET A 22 13.08 3.67 -14.79
N ASP A 23 14.10 4.50 -14.57
CA ASP A 23 15.12 4.28 -13.55
C ASP A 23 14.49 4.26 -12.14
N ARG A 24 13.58 5.21 -11.83
CA ARG A 24 12.85 5.21 -10.54
C ARG A 24 12.09 3.91 -10.31
N TYR A 25 11.39 3.42 -11.33
CA TYR A 25 10.64 2.16 -11.23
C TYR A 25 11.56 0.95 -11.04
N CYS A 26 12.67 0.87 -11.79
CA CYS A 26 13.69 -0.16 -11.60
C CYS A 26 14.31 -0.13 -10.19
N ASP A 27 14.65 1.06 -9.69
CA ASP A 27 15.18 1.24 -8.33
C ASP A 27 14.17 0.80 -7.26
N ALA A 28 12.88 1.04 -7.47
CA ALA A 28 11.82 0.52 -6.59
C ALA A 28 11.82 -1.02 -6.58
N LEU A 29 11.92 -1.66 -7.74
CA LEU A 29 11.97 -3.12 -7.82
C LEU A 29 13.24 -3.70 -7.19
N LEU A 30 14.39 -3.03 -7.32
CA LEU A 30 15.63 -3.41 -6.65
C LEU A 30 15.54 -3.28 -5.13
N ALA A 31 14.93 -2.21 -4.63
CA ALA A 31 14.66 -2.03 -3.20
C ALA A 31 13.72 -3.11 -2.66
N ILE A 32 12.63 -3.40 -3.37
CA ILE A 32 11.72 -4.51 -3.04
C ILE A 32 12.45 -5.85 -3.04
N ARG A 33 13.38 -6.08 -3.99
CA ARG A 33 14.19 -7.30 -4.00
C ARG A 33 15.06 -7.41 -2.74
N GLN A 34 15.61 -6.30 -2.26
CA GLN A 34 16.37 -6.28 -1.01
C GLN A 34 15.48 -6.58 0.20
N GLU A 35 14.26 -6.04 0.27
CA GLU A 35 13.29 -6.40 1.33
C GLU A 35 12.99 -7.90 1.32
N ILE A 36 12.84 -8.51 0.14
CA ILE A 36 12.68 -9.96 0.01
C ILE A 36 13.92 -10.68 0.56
N SER A 37 15.13 -10.25 0.21
CA SER A 37 16.38 -10.84 0.74
C SER A 37 16.46 -10.75 2.27
N ASP A 38 16.03 -9.63 2.85
CA ASP A 38 16.04 -9.44 4.29
C ASP A 38 15.08 -10.40 5.01
N ILE A 39 13.96 -10.77 4.37
CA ILE A 39 13.05 -11.80 4.87
C ILE A 39 13.68 -13.20 4.69
N GLU A 40 14.27 -13.48 3.52
CA GLU A 40 14.93 -14.76 3.22
C GLU A 40 16.05 -15.07 4.22
N GLU A 41 16.80 -14.05 4.63
CA GLU A 41 17.93 -14.14 5.56
C GLU A 41 17.51 -13.97 7.03
N GLY A 42 16.22 -13.82 7.32
CA GLY A 42 15.69 -13.70 8.69
C GLY A 42 16.01 -12.38 9.40
N ARG A 43 16.41 -11.34 8.65
CA ARG A 43 16.58 -9.97 9.17
C ARG A 43 15.26 -9.24 9.41
N MET A 44 14.19 -9.66 8.74
CA MET A 44 12.83 -9.15 8.94
C MET A 44 11.86 -10.28 9.33
N ASP A 45 10.84 -9.95 10.13
CA ASP A 45 9.78 -10.90 10.47
C ASP A 45 9.03 -11.33 9.19
N SER A 46 8.85 -12.63 9.00
CA SER A 46 8.25 -13.19 7.77
C SER A 46 6.76 -12.90 7.61
N ARG A 47 6.07 -12.52 8.69
CA ARG A 47 4.64 -12.20 8.72
C ARG A 47 4.38 -10.70 8.85
N VAL A 48 5.20 -9.99 9.62
CA VAL A 48 5.07 -8.56 9.93
C VAL A 48 6.24 -7.78 9.31
N ASN A 49 6.15 -7.55 8.00
CA ASN A 49 7.12 -6.78 7.22
C ASN A 49 6.40 -5.83 6.24
N PRO A 50 7.11 -4.86 5.63
CA PRO A 50 6.48 -3.91 4.73
C PRO A 50 5.76 -4.55 3.55
N LEU A 51 6.32 -5.61 2.93
CA LEU A 51 5.70 -6.33 1.81
C LEU A 51 4.37 -6.99 2.19
N LYS A 52 4.26 -7.59 3.38
CA LYS A 52 3.01 -8.22 3.85
C LYS A 52 1.99 -7.21 4.32
N MET A 53 2.44 -6.04 4.76
CA MET A 53 1.61 -5.02 5.37
C MET A 53 1.25 -3.88 4.41
N SER A 54 1.74 -3.92 3.18
CA SER A 54 1.40 -2.99 2.12
C SER A 54 -0.04 -3.19 1.60
N PRO A 55 -0.68 -2.15 1.06
CA PRO A 55 -0.24 -0.75 1.06
C PRO A 55 -0.40 -0.07 2.44
N HIS A 56 0.48 0.87 2.75
CA HIS A 56 0.38 1.69 3.97
C HIS A 56 -0.41 2.97 3.65
N SER A 57 -1.66 3.02 4.09
CA SER A 57 -2.53 4.19 3.92
C SER A 57 -2.12 5.35 4.83
N LEU A 58 -2.62 6.56 4.53
CA LEU A 58 -2.36 7.73 5.37
C LEU A 58 -2.80 7.48 6.82
N ALA A 59 -4.00 6.93 7.01
CA ALA A 59 -4.53 6.58 8.34
C ALA A 59 -3.65 5.57 9.09
N CYS A 60 -3.04 4.61 8.37
CA CYS A 60 -2.09 3.65 8.95
C CYS A 60 -0.82 4.36 9.47
N ILE A 61 -0.27 5.28 8.67
CA ILE A 61 0.98 5.98 8.99
C ILE A 61 0.79 7.06 10.06
N THR A 62 -0.36 7.74 10.09
CA THR A 62 -0.65 8.82 11.06
C THR A 62 -1.31 8.34 12.35
N ALA A 63 -1.63 7.05 12.46
CA ALA A 63 -2.17 6.46 13.68
C ALA A 63 -1.29 6.80 14.89
N SER A 64 -1.90 6.98 16.07
CA SER A 64 -1.14 7.29 17.29
C SER A 64 -0.24 6.12 17.72
N SER A 65 -0.69 4.89 17.52
CA SER A 65 0.06 3.66 17.80
C SER A 65 0.81 3.14 16.57
N TRP A 66 1.99 2.56 16.77
CA TRP A 66 2.75 1.87 15.73
C TRP A 66 3.42 0.62 16.31
N ASP A 67 2.85 -0.54 16.01
CA ASP A 67 3.32 -1.84 16.50
C ASP A 67 3.84 -2.69 15.34
N ARG A 68 4.91 -2.22 14.71
CA ARG A 68 5.53 -2.85 13.54
C ARG A 68 7.05 -2.81 13.71
N PRO A 69 7.79 -3.88 13.35
CA PRO A 69 9.25 -3.97 13.55
C PRO A 69 10.05 -3.19 12.48
N TYR A 70 9.44 -2.17 11.87
CA TYR A 70 10.03 -1.29 10.87
C TYR A 70 9.42 0.10 11.03
N SER A 71 10.12 1.14 10.58
CA SER A 71 9.69 2.52 10.84
C SER A 71 8.58 3.00 9.88
N ARG A 72 7.95 4.12 10.23
CA ARG A 72 6.95 4.77 9.37
C ARG A 72 7.58 5.35 8.12
N GLU A 73 8.80 5.86 8.23
CA GLU A 73 9.58 6.37 7.11
C GLU A 73 9.87 5.26 6.12
N PHE A 74 10.27 4.07 6.59
CA PHE A 74 10.48 2.93 5.70
C PHE A 74 9.19 2.49 5.01
N ALA A 75 8.06 2.55 5.72
CA ALA A 75 6.75 2.23 5.15
C ALA A 75 6.25 3.24 4.10
N ALA A 76 6.44 4.54 4.35
CA ALA A 76 5.85 5.61 3.54
C ALA A 76 6.81 6.24 2.52
N PHE A 77 8.11 6.25 2.81
CA PHE A 77 9.16 6.92 2.05
C PHE A 77 10.39 6.00 1.88
N PRO A 78 10.24 4.80 1.29
CA PRO A 78 11.32 3.81 1.23
C PRO A 78 12.52 4.24 0.38
N LEU A 79 12.35 5.21 -0.52
CA LEU A 79 13.40 5.70 -1.41
C LEU A 79 13.45 7.24 -1.46
N PRO A 80 14.62 7.87 -1.68
CA PRO A 80 14.80 9.32 -1.56
C PRO A 80 13.96 10.17 -2.52
N TYR A 81 13.51 9.61 -3.65
CA TYR A 81 12.66 10.30 -4.61
C TYR A 81 11.18 10.30 -4.21
N ILE A 82 10.78 9.49 -3.24
CA ILE A 82 9.42 9.50 -2.67
C ILE A 82 9.42 10.55 -1.57
N LYS A 83 8.94 11.75 -1.91
CA LYS A 83 8.97 12.90 -0.99
C LYS A 83 7.56 13.32 -0.57
N PRO A 84 7.39 13.99 0.59
CA PRO A 84 6.08 14.44 1.04
C PRO A 84 5.33 15.30 0.02
N GLU A 85 6.03 16.13 -0.75
CA GLU A 85 5.42 17.07 -1.70
C GLU A 85 4.79 16.38 -2.92
N THR A 86 5.28 15.18 -3.28
CA THR A 86 4.80 14.37 -4.41
C THR A 86 4.18 13.06 -3.96
N LYS A 87 3.98 12.86 -2.65
CA LYS A 87 3.53 11.59 -2.09
C LYS A 87 2.08 11.32 -2.49
N PHE A 88 1.90 10.28 -3.29
CA PHE A 88 0.59 9.68 -3.51
C PHE A 88 0.28 8.69 -2.38
N TRP A 89 -0.89 8.85 -1.75
CA TRP A 89 -1.34 8.00 -0.64
C TRP A 89 -2.33 6.95 -1.11
N PRO A 90 -2.10 5.66 -0.80
CA PRO A 90 -3.17 4.67 -0.83
C PRO A 90 -4.29 5.11 0.13
N SER A 91 -5.52 5.18 -0.35
CA SER A 91 -6.67 5.64 0.46
C SER A 91 -7.11 4.61 1.49
N ILE A 92 -6.90 3.32 1.21
CA ILE A 92 -7.24 2.18 2.06
C ILE A 92 -6.07 1.20 2.17
N SER A 93 -6.18 0.28 3.13
CA SER A 93 -5.27 -0.87 3.26
C SER A 93 -5.59 -1.95 2.21
N ARG A 94 -4.90 -3.09 2.28
CA ARG A 94 -5.09 -4.21 1.35
C ARG A 94 -6.55 -4.68 1.34
N ILE A 95 -7.09 -4.87 0.14
CA ILE A 95 -8.45 -5.37 -0.09
C ILE A 95 -8.57 -6.83 0.34
N ASP A 96 -9.76 -7.23 0.79
CA ASP A 96 -10.14 -8.63 1.01
C ASP A 96 -10.96 -9.12 -0.19
N ASP A 97 -10.30 -9.86 -1.08
CA ASP A 97 -10.90 -10.34 -2.33
C ASP A 97 -12.03 -11.35 -2.06
N ILE A 98 -11.83 -12.27 -1.12
CA ILE A 98 -12.76 -13.39 -0.87
C ILE A 98 -14.04 -12.88 -0.18
N TYR A 99 -13.91 -11.92 0.74
CA TYR A 99 -15.06 -11.39 1.47
C TYR A 99 -16.10 -10.77 0.53
N GLY A 100 -15.65 -10.01 -0.47
CA GLY A 100 -16.53 -9.36 -1.45
C GLY A 100 -17.33 -10.36 -2.29
N ASP A 101 -16.69 -11.43 -2.75
CA ASP A 101 -17.34 -12.51 -3.51
C ASP A 101 -18.39 -13.25 -2.67
N GLN A 102 -18.15 -13.40 -1.36
CA GLN A 102 -19.08 -14.04 -0.43
C GLN A 102 -20.26 -13.15 -0.03
N HIS A 103 -20.09 -11.82 -0.09
CA HIS A 103 -21.08 -10.82 0.31
C HIS A 103 -21.34 -9.82 -0.83
N LEU A 104 -21.88 -10.34 -1.94
CA LEU A 104 -22.01 -9.57 -3.17
C LEU A 104 -22.97 -8.37 -3.02
N VAL A 105 -22.40 -7.17 -2.95
CA VAL A 105 -23.13 -5.90 -2.92
C VAL A 105 -22.64 -5.04 -4.08
N CYS A 106 -23.48 -4.89 -5.11
CA CYS A 106 -23.14 -4.16 -6.35
C CYS A 106 -23.89 -2.83 -6.49
N THR A 107 -24.49 -2.34 -5.41
CA THR A 107 -25.17 -1.05 -5.32
C THR A 107 -24.61 -0.28 -4.13
N CYS A 108 -24.77 1.03 -4.10
CA CYS A 108 -24.35 1.83 -2.96
C CYS A 108 -25.01 1.30 -1.67
N PRO A 109 -24.25 0.99 -0.60
CA PRO A 109 -24.81 0.74 0.71
C PRO A 109 -25.59 1.95 1.25
N PRO A 110 -26.38 1.79 2.32
CA PRO A 110 -27.05 2.91 2.99
C PRO A 110 -26.08 4.02 3.39
N MET A 111 -26.56 5.27 3.48
CA MET A 111 -25.72 6.42 3.80
C MET A 111 -24.98 6.29 5.14
N ASP A 112 -25.59 5.61 6.11
CA ASP A 112 -25.00 5.31 7.42
C ASP A 112 -23.67 4.54 7.33
N ALA A 113 -23.46 3.77 6.26
CA ALA A 113 -22.21 3.05 6.03
C ALA A 113 -21.03 3.98 5.65
N TYR A 114 -21.31 5.24 5.31
CA TYR A 114 -20.32 6.25 4.94
C TYR A 114 -20.07 7.27 6.06
N GLU A 115 -20.72 7.15 7.22
CA GLU A 115 -20.47 8.05 8.35
C GLU A 115 -19.00 7.97 8.76
N SER A 116 -18.35 9.14 8.87
CA SER A 116 -16.96 9.20 9.29
C SER A 116 -16.86 8.92 10.78
N PRO A 117 -15.95 8.04 11.25
CA PRO A 117 -15.72 7.85 12.68
C PRO A 117 -15.12 9.10 13.36
N TYR A 118 -14.76 10.12 12.59
CA TYR A 118 -14.21 11.40 13.05
C TYR A 118 -15.23 12.54 13.02
N GLU A 119 -16.47 12.29 12.59
CA GLU A 119 -17.56 13.28 12.71
C GLU A 119 -18.19 13.19 14.10
N GLU A 120 -17.96 14.23 14.93
CA GLU A 120 -18.80 14.45 16.10
C GLU A 120 -20.23 14.74 15.60
N LYS A 121 -21.20 13.93 16.03
CA LYS A 121 -22.63 14.23 15.82
C LYS A 121 -22.88 15.64 16.32
N ARG A 122 -23.03 16.60 15.40
CA ARG A 122 -23.54 17.94 15.75
C ARG A 122 -24.86 17.71 16.44
N ALA A 123 -24.90 17.99 17.75
CA ALA A 123 -26.15 18.04 18.48
C ALA A 123 -27.09 19.00 17.74
N SER A 124 -28.21 18.48 17.23
CA SER A 124 -29.29 19.34 16.74
C SER A 124 -29.76 20.19 17.91
N SER A 125 -29.65 21.51 17.78
CA SER A 125 -30.54 22.42 18.52
C SER A 125 -32.00 22.15 18.18
#